data_AF-A0A3C0VW89-F1
#
_entry.id   AF-A0A3C0VW89-F1
#
_cell.length_a   1.000
_cell.length_b   1.000
_cell.length_c   1.000
_cell.angle_alpha   90.00
_cell.angle_beta   90.00
_cell.angle_gamma   90.00
#
_symmetry.space_group_name_H-M   'P 1'
#
loop_
_entity.id
_entity.type
_entity.pdbx_description
1 polymer ?
#
loop_
_entity_poly.entity_id
_entity_poly.type
_entity_poly.pdbx_seq_one_letter_code
_entity_poly.pdbx_strand_id
1 'polypeptide(L)' 'GTTLVPLSQIEQRFTELDPNQTIYLHCKAGVRSLKALGFLREQGFKYLKSVKGGITAWSEEIDPNVPKY' A
#
# COMPACT_ATOMS: atom_id res chain seq x y z
N GLY A 1 -5.02 12.69 -1.98
CA GLY A 1 -4.44 12.60 -0.62
C GLY A 1 -4.03 11.16 -0.35
N THR A 2 -3.14 10.92 0.62
CA THR A 2 -2.71 9.57 1.02
C THR A 2 -3.42 9.18 2.31
N THR A 3 -4.02 7.99 2.34
CA THR A 3 -4.63 7.45 3.57
C THR A 3 -3.60 6.59 4.28
N LEU A 4 -3.23 6.98 5.50
CA LEU A 4 -2.31 6.21 6.32
C LEU A 4 -3.07 5.11 7.06
N VAL A 5 -2.96 3.88 6.55
CA VAL A 5 -3.50 2.67 7.18
C VAL A 5 -2.34 1.74 7.54
N PRO A 6 -1.97 1.62 8.83
CA PRO A 6 -0.97 0.67 9.28
C PRO A 6 -1.38 -0.78 8.99
N LEU A 7 -0.41 -1.65 8.73
CA LEU A 7 -0.67 -3.07 8.49
C LEU A 7 -1.45 -3.73 9.65
N SER A 8 -1.18 -3.35 10.89
CA SER A 8 -1.89 -3.89 12.06
C SER A 8 -3.37 -3.48 12.13
N GLN A 9 -3.78 -2.44 11.41
CA GLN A 9 -5.14 -1.94 11.40
C GLN A 9 -5.89 -2.30 10.11
N ILE A 10 -5.21 -2.89 9.11
CA ILE A 10 -5.82 -3.16 7.81
C ILE A 10 -7.02 -4.12 7.94
N GLU A 11 -6.92 -5.10 8.83
CA GLU A 11 -7.98 -6.09 9.06
C GLU A 11 -9.26 -5.47 9.64
N GLN A 12 -9.14 -4.34 10.35
CA GLN A 12 -10.28 -3.63 10.94
C GLN A 12 -10.79 -2.50 10.05
N ARG A 13 -9.90 -1.89 9.26
CA ARG A 13 -10.16 -0.67 8.49
C ARG A 13 -10.30 -0.88 7.00
N PHE A 14 -10.19 -2.11 6.49
CA PHE A 14 -10.34 -2.38 5.04
C PHE A 14 -11.71 -1.98 4.51
N THR A 15 -12.74 -1.96 5.36
CA THR A 15 -14.11 -1.52 5.02
C THR A 15 -14.20 -0.02 4.72
N GLU A 16 -13.22 0.79 5.13
CA GLU A 16 -13.11 2.21 4.76
C GLU A 16 -12.60 2.40 3.33
N LEU A 17 -12.10 1.34 2.69
CA LEU A 17 -11.51 1.39 1.35
C LEU A 17 -12.55 0.98 0.31
N ASP A 18 -12.57 1.66 -0.83
CA ASP A 18 -13.44 1.31 -1.96
C ASP A 18 -12.80 0.17 -2.80
N PRO A 19 -13.42 -1.02 -2.87
CA PRO A 19 -12.90 -2.15 -3.64
C PRO A 19 -12.94 -1.95 -5.16
N ASN A 20 -13.69 -0.95 -5.66
CA ASN A 20 -13.76 -0.61 -7.08
C ASN A 20 -12.70 0.40 -7.51
N GLN A 21 -11.98 1.02 -6.57
CA GLN A 21 -10.92 1.96 -6.86
C GLN A 21 -9.55 1.28 -6.97
N THR A 22 -8.66 1.88 -7.76
CA THR A 22 -7.27 1.43 -7.81
C THR A 22 -6.52 1.93 -6.59
N ILE A 23 -6.08 0.99 -5.73
CA ILE A 23 -5.36 1.29 -4.50
C ILE A 23 -3.89 0.91 -4.67
N TYR A 24 -3.01 1.89 -4.45
CA TYR A 24 -1.57 1.71 -4.41
C TYR A 24 -1.09 1.60 -2.96
N LEU A 25 -0.58 0.44 -2.59
CA LEU A 25 -0.06 0.14 -1.26
C LEU A 25 1.46 0.32 -1.28
N HIS A 26 1.99 1.05 -0.30
CA HIS A 26 3.43 1.15 -0.09
C HIS A 26 3.76 1.03 1.39
N CYS A 27 4.97 0.59 1.68
CA CYS A 27 5.58 0.66 2.99
C CYS A 27 7.06 1.05 2.81
N LYS A 28 7.89 0.97 3.85
CA LYS A 28 9.32 1.32 3.72
C LYS A 28 10.04 0.53 2.61
N ALA A 29 9.91 -0.81 2.63
CA ALA A 29 10.69 -1.71 1.77
C ALA A 29 9.84 -2.67 0.89
N GLY A 30 8.52 -2.50 0.85
CA GLY A 30 7.60 -3.34 0.07
C GLY A 30 7.05 -4.60 0.77
N VAL A 31 7.68 -5.11 1.83
CA VAL A 31 7.27 -6.37 2.49
C VAL A 31 5.90 -6.29 3.16
N ARG A 32 5.61 -5.21 3.89
CA ARG A 32 4.35 -5.04 4.64
C ARG A 32 3.17 -4.73 3.72
N SER A 33 3.39 -3.94 2.68
CA SER A 33 2.38 -3.63 1.66
C SER A 33 1.98 -4.87 0.87
N LEU A 34 2.90 -5.82 0.66
CA LEU A 34 2.61 -7.09 0.00
C LEU A 34 1.69 -7.98 0.85
N LYS A 35 1.92 -8.05 2.17
CA LYS A 35 1.00 -8.75 3.10
C LYS A 35 -0.40 -8.13 3.10
N ALA A 36 -0.49 -6.80 3.20
CA ALA A 36 -1.78 -6.09 3.12
C ALA A 36 -2.48 -6.34 1.78
N LEU A 37 -1.73 -6.38 0.67
CA LEU A 37 -2.29 -6.67 -0.65
C LEU A 37 -2.91 -8.07 -0.72
N GLY A 38 -2.25 -9.07 -0.13
CA GLY A 38 -2.78 -10.43 -0.04
C GLY A 38 -4.12 -10.45 0.68
N PHE A 39 -4.16 -9.89 1.89
CA PHE A 39 -5.38 -9.80 2.69
C PHE A 39 -6.52 -9.08 1.96
N LEU A 40 -6.27 -7.89 1.39
CA LEU A 40 -7.30 -7.13 0.68
C LEU A 40 -7.80 -7.88 -0.56
N ARG A 41 -6.92 -8.61 -1.26
CA ARG A 41 -7.32 -9.42 -2.40
C ARG A 41 -8.26 -10.56 -1.99
N GLU A 42 -8.01 -11.18 -0.83
CA GLU A 42 -8.92 -12.18 -0.25
C GLU A 42 -10.29 -11.58 0.12
N GLN A 43 -10.33 -10.30 0.51
CA GLN A 43 -11.57 -9.56 0.76
C GLN A 43 -12.29 -9.11 -0.54
N GLY A 44 -11.76 -9.43 -1.72
CA GLY A 44 -12.42 -9.15 -3.01
C GLY A 44 -12.00 -7.85 -3.70
N PHE A 45 -10.96 -7.17 -3.20
CA PHE A 45 -10.40 -5.99 -3.87
C PHE A 45 -9.68 -6.42 -5.16
N LYS A 46 -10.14 -5.89 -6.30
CA LYS A 46 -9.64 -6.29 -7.63
C LYS A 46 -8.45 -5.46 -8.10
N TYR A 47 -8.44 -4.17 -7.76
CA TYR A 47 -7.50 -3.20 -8.31
C TYR A 47 -6.44 -2.78 -7.29
N LEU A 48 -5.65 -3.75 -6.81
CA LEU A 48 -4.57 -3.50 -5.86
C LEU A 48 -3.20 -3.55 -6.52
N LYS A 49 -2.32 -2.61 -6.17
CA LYS A 49 -0.91 -2.62 -6.58
C LYS A 49 -0.01 -2.34 -5.39
N SER A 50 1.00 -3.17 -5.16
CA SER A 50 2.05 -2.91 -4.15
C SER A 50 3.27 -2.30 -4.83
N VAL A 51 3.81 -1.24 -4.26
CA VAL A 51 5.07 -0.64 -4.72
C VAL A 51 6.23 -1.57 -4.33
N LYS A 52 6.93 -2.09 -5.35
CA LYS A 52 8.13 -2.93 -5.16
C LYS A 52 9.26 -2.07 -4.59
N GLY A 53 9.98 -2.58 -3.60
CA GLY A 53 11.03 -1.82 -2.90
C GLY A 53 10.51 -0.72 -1.97
N GLY A 54 9.18 -0.52 -1.90
CA GLY A 54 8.55 0.45 -1.01
C GLY A 54 8.82 1.90 -1.41
N ILE A 55 8.62 2.80 -0.45
CA ILE A 55 8.80 4.24 -0.66
C ILE A 55 10.28 4.62 -0.84
N THR A 56 11.21 3.81 -0.31
CA THR A 56 12.64 4.01 -0.51
C THR A 56 13.00 3.85 -1.99
N ALA A 57 12.56 2.77 -2.63
CA ALA A 57 12.81 2.57 -4.05
C ALA A 57 12.08 3.60 -4.92
N TRP A 58 10.86 4.00 -4.55
CA TRP A 58 10.16 5.09 -5.24
C TRP A 58 10.95 6.41 -5.19
N SER A 59 11.48 6.74 -4.01
CA SER A 59 12.30 7.93 -3.82
C SER A 59 13.62 7.88 -4.62
N GLU A 60 14.17 6.69 -4.82
CA GLU A 60 15.44 6.52 -5.56
C GLU A 60 15.25 6.47 -7.07
N GLU A 61 14.19 5.82 -7.55
CA GLU A 61 14.01 5.51 -8.96
C GLU A 61 13.04 6.47 -9.67
N ILE A 62 12.11 7.10 -8.94
CA ILE A 62 10.99 7.85 -9.54
C ILE A 62 10.96 9.30 -9.09
N ASP A 63 10.90 9.57 -7.78
CA ASP A 63 10.78 10.94 -7.27
C ASP A 63 11.65 11.19 -6.03
N PRO A 64 12.84 11.78 -6.22
CA PRO A 64 13.77 12.07 -5.12
C PRO A 64 13.26 13.13 -4.12
N ASN A 65 12.17 13.84 -4.43
CA ASN A 65 11.55 14.75 -3.47
C ASN A 65 10.71 14.03 -2.42
N VAL A 66 10.37 12.75 -2.64
CA VAL A 66 9.65 11.95 -1.66
C VAL A 66 10.62 11.63 -0.50
N PRO A 67 10.31 12.03 0.74
CA PRO A 67 11.18 11.78 1.87
C PRO A 67 11.35 10.29 2.14
N LYS A 68 12.57 9.88 2.44
CA LYS A 68 12.89 8.53 2.90
C LYS A 68 12.73 8.51 4.43
N TYR A 69 11.81 7.68 4.93
CA TYR A 69 11.56 7.47 6.37
C TYR A 69 12.03 6.08 6.80
#